data_AF-A0A7C5HTP9-F1
#
_entry.id   AF-A0A7C5HTP9-F1
#
_cell.length_a   1.000
_cell.length_b   1.000
_cell.length_c   1.000
_cell.angle_alpha   90.00
_cell.angle_beta   90.00
_cell.angle_gamma   90.00
#
_symmetry.space_group_name_H-M   'P 1'
#
loop_
_entity.id
_entity.type
_entity.pdbx_description
1 polymer ?
#
loop_
_entity_poly.entity_id
_entity_poly.type
_entity_poly.pdbx_seq_one_letter_code
_entity_poly.pdbx_strand_id
1 'polypeptide(L)' 'KVGAMIILGCESDFVAKSDDFQKLAHELCLQIAASPFEETPLLEQAWIKDDKKTIKDLINEYIAKFGENITLKDFIRYKI' A
#
# COMPACT_ATOMS: atom_id res chain seq x y z
N LYS A 1 13.41 -11.67 12.09
CA LYS A 1 13.30 -10.24 11.64
C LYS A 1 12.48 -10.19 10.36
N VAL A 2 11.65 -9.17 10.14
CA VAL A 2 10.81 -9.06 8.93
C VAL A 2 11.22 -7.84 8.11
N GLY A 3 11.31 -8.00 6.79
CA GLY A 3 11.46 -6.91 5.82
C GLY A 3 10.36 -6.99 4.77
N ALA A 4 9.97 -5.83 4.23
CA ALA A 4 8.99 -5.72 3.16
C ALA A 4 9.50 -4.76 2.07
N MET A 5 9.16 -5.06 0.83
CA MET A 5 9.44 -4.23 -0.35
C MET A 5 8.18 -4.20 -1.22
N ILE A 6 7.89 -3.04 -1.81
CA ILE A 6 6.73 -2.87 -2.69
C ILE A 6 7.14 -2.18 -3.98
N ILE A 7 6.40 -2.48 -5.04
CA ILE A 7 6.42 -1.75 -6.30
C ILE A 7 5.06 -1.07 -6.46
N LEU A 8 5.04 0.24 -6.26
CA LEU A 8 3.85 1.08 -6.40
C LEU A 8 3.98 1.91 -7.70
N GLY A 9 2.97 1.81 -8.57
CA GLY A 9 2.89 2.58 -9.80
C GLY A 9 1.92 3.75 -9.71
N CYS A 10 2.26 4.85 -10.37
CA CYS A 10 1.39 6.00 -10.66
C CYS A 10 1.64 6.47 -12.11
N GLU A 11 0.86 7.44 -12.58
CA GLU A 11 0.93 7.93 -13.98
C GLU A 11 1.96 9.05 -14.16
N SER A 12 1.99 10.04 -13.27
CA SER A 12 2.92 11.17 -13.37
C SER A 12 4.06 11.14 -12.35
N ASP A 13 5.19 11.76 -12.71
CA ASP A 13 6.34 11.93 -11.82
C ASP A 13 6.06 12.96 -10.71
N PHE A 14 5.13 13.89 -10.95
CA PHE A 14 4.64 14.83 -9.94
C PHE A 14 3.98 14.09 -8.76
N VAL A 15 3.11 13.11 -9.04
CA VAL A 15 2.50 12.28 -7.99
C VAL A 15 3.57 11.42 -7.31
N ALA A 16 4.46 10.78 -8.07
CA ALA A 16 5.52 9.93 -7.52
C ALA A 16 6.44 10.65 -6.51
N LYS A 17 6.71 11.94 -6.75
CA LYS A 17 7.57 12.79 -5.90
C LYS A 17 6.83 13.41 -4.72
N SER A 18 5.50 13.35 -4.68
CA SER A 18 4.71 13.97 -3.61
C SER A 18 4.89 13.26 -2.26
N ASP A 19 4.89 14.04 -1.17
CA ASP A 19 4.99 13.49 0.19
C ASP A 19 3.85 12.52 0.51
N ASP A 20 2.66 12.78 -0.03
CA ASP A 20 1.49 11.96 0.23
C ASP A 20 1.57 10.60 -0.47
N PHE A 21 2.12 10.53 -1.68
CA PHE A 21 2.38 9.26 -2.34
C PHE A 21 3.48 8.46 -1.62
N GLN A 22 4.54 9.12 -1.16
CA GLN A 22 5.60 8.47 -0.37
C GLN A 22 5.07 7.96 0.97
N LYS A 23 4.16 8.70 1.63
CA LYS A 23 3.45 8.23 2.83
C LYS A 23 2.62 7.00 2.52
N LEU A 24 1.81 7.01 1.46
CA LEU A 24 1.02 5.83 1.05
C LEU A 24 1.93 4.61 0.86
N ALA A 25 3.04 4.75 0.15
CA ALA A 25 4.01 3.67 -0.04
C ALA A 25 4.56 3.15 1.30
N HIS A 26 4.88 4.05 2.23
CA HIS A 26 5.34 3.68 3.56
C HIS A 26 4.28 2.89 4.35
N GLU A 27 3.02 3.36 4.34
CA GLU A 27 1.90 2.68 5.00
C GLU A 27 1.65 1.28 4.45
N LEU A 28 1.65 1.13 3.13
CA LEU A 28 1.49 -0.18 2.47
C LEU A 28 2.64 -1.12 2.83
N CYS A 29 3.86 -0.61 2.92
CA CYS A 29 5.02 -1.40 3.32
C CYS A 29 4.91 -1.88 4.78
N LEU A 30 4.44 -1.02 5.69
CA LEU A 30 4.19 -1.39 7.08
C LEU A 30 3.08 -2.45 7.21
N GLN A 31 1.99 -2.29 6.46
CA GLN A 31 0.92 -3.29 6.38
C GLN A 31 1.49 -4.65 5.98
N ILE A 32 2.28 -4.70 4.90
CA ILE A 32 2.89 -5.95 4.42
C ILE A 32 3.86 -6.52 5.46
N ALA A 33 4.66 -5.70 6.13
CA ALA A 33 5.55 -6.21 7.16
C ALA A 33 4.78 -6.87 8.33
N ALA A 34 3.69 -6.23 8.76
CA ALA A 34 2.91 -6.64 9.93
C ALA A 34 1.91 -7.77 9.64
N SER A 35 1.40 -7.88 8.41
CA SER A 35 0.32 -8.81 8.07
C SER A 35 0.77 -10.30 8.11
N PRO A 36 0.01 -11.18 8.78
CA PRO A 36 0.14 -12.63 8.62
C PRO A 36 -0.62 -13.04 7.34
N PHE A 37 0.11 -13.33 6.26
CA PHE A 37 -0.43 -13.68 4.93
C PHE A 37 -1.12 -15.06 4.86
N GLU A 38 -1.73 -15.52 5.95
CA GLU A 38 -2.10 -16.93 6.08
C GLU A 38 -3.41 -17.26 5.36
N GLU A 39 -4.35 -16.32 5.15
CA GLU A 39 -5.65 -16.66 4.53
C GLU A 39 -6.30 -15.59 3.63
N THR A 40 -5.99 -14.30 3.77
CA THR A 40 -6.71 -13.22 3.05
C THR A 40 -5.84 -12.45 2.04
N PRO A 41 -6.36 -12.16 0.84
CA PRO A 41 -5.66 -11.31 -0.14
C PRO A 41 -5.33 -9.94 0.45
N LEU A 42 -4.11 -9.44 0.20
CA LEU A 42 -3.61 -8.17 0.77
C LEU A 42 -4.57 -6.99 0.58
N LEU A 43 -5.19 -6.87 -0.59
CA LEU A 43 -6.09 -5.77 -0.91
C LEU A 43 -7.38 -5.77 -0.08
N GLU A 44 -7.82 -6.94 0.37
CA GLU A 44 -9.04 -7.14 1.16
C GLU A 44 -8.77 -7.07 2.67
N GLN A 45 -7.50 -7.00 3.08
CA GLN A 45 -7.13 -6.88 4.48
C GLN A 45 -7.55 -5.52 5.03
N ALA A 46 -8.01 -5.55 6.28
CA ALA A 46 -8.20 -4.34 7.06
C ALA A 46 -6.86 -3.62 7.25
N TRP A 47 -6.88 -2.29 7.12
CA TRP A 47 -5.70 -1.47 7.29
C TRP A 47 -5.31 -1.41 8.77
N ILE A 48 -4.03 -1.63 9.07
CA ILE A 48 -3.54 -1.74 10.46
C ILE A 48 -3.76 -0.48 11.31
N LYS A 49 -3.98 0.68 10.69
CA LYS A 49 -4.24 1.95 11.39
C LYS A 49 -5.72 2.28 11.54
N ASP A 50 -6.59 1.67 10.73
CA ASP A 50 -8.03 1.86 10.76
C ASP A 50 -8.70 0.58 10.26
N ASP A 51 -9.20 -0.21 11.21
CA ASP A 51 -9.82 -1.51 10.95
C ASP A 51 -11.14 -1.42 10.16
N LYS A 52 -11.67 -0.22 9.97
CA LYS A 52 -12.88 0.04 9.19
C LYS A 52 -12.64 0.12 7.68
N LYS A 53 -11.39 0.26 7.27
CA LYS A 53 -11.02 0.44 5.86
C LYS A 53 -10.16 -0.72 5.39
N THR A 54 -10.36 -1.14 4.15
CA THR A 54 -9.45 -2.10 3.51
C THR A 54 -8.28 -1.38 2.85
N ILE A 55 -7.21 -2.11 2.54
CA ILE A 55 -6.09 -1.59 1.73
C ILE A 55 -6.56 -1.12 0.35
N LYS A 56 -7.54 -1.79 -0.23
CA LYS A 56 -8.17 -1.34 -1.48
C LYS A 56 -8.84 0.02 -1.32
N ASP A 57 -9.58 0.25 -0.24
CA ASP A 57 -10.23 1.54 0.02
C ASP A 57 -9.20 2.65 0.22
N LEU A 58 -8.12 2.36 0.96
CA LEU A 58 -7.00 3.28 1.12
C LEU A 58 -6.41 3.69 -0.23
N ILE A 59 -6.11 2.73 -1.12
CA ILE A 59 -5.58 3.04 -2.45
C ILE A 59 -6.58 3.89 -3.25
N ASN A 60 -7.87 3.55 -3.21
CA ASN A 60 -8.93 4.30 -3.92
C ASN A 60 -9.07 5.74 -3.41
N GLU A 61 -8.91 5.99 -2.11
CA GLU A 61 -8.93 7.34 -1.54
C GLU A 61 -7.80 8.19 -2.12
N TYR A 62 -6.59 7.61 -2.25
CA TYR A 62 -5.46 8.31 -2.85
C TYR A 62 -5.62 8.49 -4.37
N ILE A 63 -6.20 7.51 -5.08
CA ILE A 63 -6.59 7.67 -6.50
C ILE A 63 -7.55 8.86 -6.66
N ALA A 64 -8.59 8.93 -5.85
CA ALA A 64 -9.56 10.04 -5.89
C ALA A 64 -8.92 11.38 -5.53
N LYS A 65 -7.97 11.38 -4.59
CA LYS A 65 -7.23 12.59 -4.18
C LYS A 65 -6.32 13.14 -5.28
N PHE A 66 -5.61 12.26 -5.98
CA PHE A 66 -4.67 12.67 -7.03
C PHE A 66 -5.32 12.81 -8.41
N GLY A 67 -6.45 12.15 -8.65
CA GLY A 67 -7.09 12.11 -9.96
C GLY A 67 -6.34 11.27 -11.00
N GLU A 68 -5.42 10.40 -10.55
CA GLU A 68 -4.60 9.50 -11.38
C GLU A 68 -4.68 8.07 -10.84
N ASN A 69 -4.50 7.08 -11.72
CA ASN A 69 -4.49 5.68 -11.31
C ASN A 69 -3.23 5.33 -10.48
N ILE A 70 -3.43 4.65 -9.36
CA ILE A 70 -2.38 4.12 -8.49
C ILE A 70 -2.53 2.62 -8.39
N THR A 71 -1.45 1.88 -8.64
CA THR A 71 -1.49 0.41 -8.69
C THR A 71 -0.37 -0.20 -7.86
N LEU A 72 -0.73 -1.12 -6.97
CA LEU A 72 0.24 -2.01 -6.32
C LEU A 72 0.60 -3.12 -7.30
N LYS A 73 1.79 -3.03 -7.91
CA LYS A 73 2.23 -3.94 -8.98
C LYS A 73 2.78 -5.24 -8.43
N ASP A 74 3.60 -5.15 -7.39
CA ASP A 74 4.25 -6.29 -6.78
C ASP A 74 4.64 -5.96 -5.33
N PHE A 75 4.83 -6.99 -4.52
CA PHE A 75 5.40 -6.86 -3.19
C PHE A 75 6.14 -8.12 -2.77
N ILE A 76 7.18 -7.93 -1.96
CA ILE A 76 7.98 -9.00 -1.39
C ILE A 76 7.97 -8.81 0.12
N ARG A 77 7.69 -9.89 0.85
CA ARG A 77 7.89 -9.96 2.29
C ARG A 77 8.89 -11.04 2.61
N TYR A 78 9.92 -10.68 3.35
CA TYR A 78 10.96 -11.60 3.78
C TYR A 78 10.95 -11.71 5.30
N LYS A 79 10.80 -12.93 5.81
CA LYS A 79 10.83 -13.24 7.25
C LYS A 79 11.98 -14.22 7.51
N ILE A 80 12.92 -13.80 8.36
CA ILE A 80 14.00 -14.61 8.93
C ILE A 80 13.59 -15.06 10.32
#